data_AF-A0A4Y2SFM2-F1
#
_entry.id   AF-A0A4Y2SFM2-F1
#
_cell.length_a   1.000
_cell.length_b   1.000
_cell.length_c   1.000
_cell.angle_alpha   90.00
_cell.angle_beta   90.00
_cell.angle_gamma   90.00
#
_symmetry.space_group_name_H-M   'P 1'
#
loop_
_entity.id
_entity.type
_entity.pdbx_description
1 polymer ?
#
loop_
_entity_poly.entity_id
_entity_poly.type
_entity_poly.pdbx_seq_one_letter_code
_entity_poly.pdbx_strand_id
1 'polypeptide(L)'
;MAEKCSLCEDYVVTDKCGVGEKGIDGFIKASIARKDGKHELFRGQKKIVLHASCRKKYTRPQSITRDLNIAVLDGQPLTSSSTPCLRSSQLEFDFKSKCLCASWYLY
;
A
#
# COMPACT_ATOMS: atom_id res chain seq x y z
N MET A 1 5.52 14.76 24.19
CA MET A 1 4.50 13.71 23.97
C MET A 1 4.47 13.44 22.48
N ALA A 2 4.81 12.22 22.04
CA ALA A 2 4.81 11.86 20.63
C ALA A 2 3.40 11.36 20.25
N GLU A 3 2.78 11.99 19.26
CA GLU A 3 1.49 11.54 18.73
C GLU A 3 1.70 10.27 17.90
N LYS A 4 0.78 9.31 17.99
CA LYS A 4 0.79 8.07 17.19
C LYS A 4 -0.22 8.15 16.05
N CYS A 5 0.13 7.53 14.92
CA CYS A 5 -0.74 7.41 13.77
C CYS A 5 -1.82 6.35 14.03
N SER A 6 -3.09 6.71 13.93
CA SER A 6 -4.20 5.76 14.14
C SER A 6 -4.29 4.63 13.11
N LEU A 7 -3.49 4.67 12.03
CA LEU A 7 -3.53 3.65 10.97
C LEU A 7 -2.42 2.60 11.06
N CYS A 8 -1.18 3.04 11.33
CA CYS A 8 -0.01 2.17 11.42
C CYS A 8 0.57 2.07 12.83
N GLU A 9 -0.02 2.77 13.81
CA GLU A 9 0.37 2.75 15.23
C GLU A 9 1.78 3.28 15.55
N ASP A 10 2.54 3.66 14.52
CA ASP A 10 3.85 4.30 14.63
C ASP A 10 3.75 5.77 15.05
N TYR A 11 4.84 6.27 15.61
CA TYR A 11 4.96 7.67 16.00
C TYR A 11 5.03 8.60 14.79
N VAL A 12 4.38 9.76 14.92
CA VAL A 12 4.35 10.81 13.90
C VAL A 12 5.37 11.88 14.29
N VAL A 13 6.48 11.94 13.56
CA VAL A 13 7.60 12.86 13.87
C VAL A 13 7.47 14.17 13.08
N THR A 14 7.28 14.09 11.76
CA THR A 14 7.36 15.27 10.87
C THR A 14 6.15 15.45 9.93
N ASP A 15 5.54 14.38 9.40
CA ASP A 15 4.46 14.49 8.39
C ASP A 15 3.03 14.52 8.98
N LYS A 16 2.88 15.06 10.20
CA LYS A 16 1.61 15.02 10.92
C LYS A 16 0.47 15.67 10.13
N CYS A 17 -0.61 14.91 9.98
CA CYS A 17 -1.83 15.34 9.36
C CYS A 17 -2.98 15.17 10.34
N GLY A 18 -3.52 16.29 10.83
CA GLY A 18 -4.77 16.29 11.57
C GLY A 18 -5.95 16.15 10.61
N VAL A 19 -6.84 15.21 10.90
CA VAL A 19 -8.11 15.04 10.16
C VAL A 19 -9.25 15.33 11.13
N GLY A 20 -10.08 16.31 10.80
CA GLY A 20 -11.28 16.64 11.57
C GLY A 20 -12.49 15.80 11.16
N GLU A 21 -13.62 15.99 11.85
CA GLU A 21 -14.87 15.21 11.70
C GLU A 21 -15.29 14.93 10.24
N LYS A 22 -15.29 15.95 9.38
CA LYS A 22 -15.65 15.78 7.95
C LYS A 22 -14.74 14.79 7.21
N GLY A 23 -13.46 14.74 7.56
CA GLY A 23 -12.53 13.80 6.96
C GLY A 23 -12.66 12.39 7.55
N ILE A 24 -13.06 12.27 8.82
CA ILE A 24 -13.22 10.98 9.52
C ILE A 24 -14.31 10.12 8.87
N ASP A 25 -15.41 10.72 8.40
CA ASP A 25 -16.44 10.00 7.62
C ASP A 25 -15.85 9.29 6.38
N GLY A 26 -14.93 9.96 5.68
CA GLY A 26 -14.21 9.38 4.53
C GLY A 26 -13.33 8.20 4.93
N PHE A 27 -12.72 8.24 6.12
CA PHE A 27 -11.94 7.12 6.65
C PHE A 27 -12.81 5.94 7.08
N ILE A 28 -13.98 6.19 7.67
CA ILE A 28 -14.97 5.17 8.02
C ILE A 28 -15.41 4.43 6.75
N LYS A 29 -15.80 5.17 5.70
CA LYS A 29 -16.17 4.58 4.40
C LYS A 29 -15.04 3.78 3.77
N ALA A 30 -13.80 4.32 3.81
CA ALA A 30 -12.64 3.61 3.29
C ALA A 30 -12.35 2.31 4.06
N SER A 31 -12.46 2.32 5.39
CA SER A 31 -12.31 1.12 6.22
C SER A 31 -13.36 0.06 5.91
N ILE A 32 -14.62 0.45 5.78
CA ILE A 32 -15.72 -0.46 5.41
C ILE A 32 -15.43 -1.08 4.03
N ALA A 33 -15.00 -0.28 3.05
CA ALA A 33 -14.64 -0.77 1.73
C ALA A 33 -13.44 -1.74 1.76
N ARG A 34 -12.48 -1.53 2.68
CA ARG A 34 -11.31 -2.40 2.90
C ARG A 34 -11.62 -3.66 3.71
N LYS A 35 -12.76 -3.71 4.40
CA LYS A 35 -13.15 -4.78 5.34
C LYS A 35 -12.12 -5.03 6.45
N ASP A 36 -11.43 -3.99 6.90
CA ASP A 36 -10.33 -4.10 7.88
C ASP A 36 -10.76 -3.89 9.34
N GLY A 37 -12.04 -3.57 9.60
CA GLY A 37 -12.56 -3.35 10.95
C GLY A 37 -12.10 -2.06 11.64
N LYS A 38 -11.22 -1.27 11.01
CA LYS A 38 -10.62 -0.07 11.62
C LYS A 38 -11.60 1.12 11.76
N HIS A 39 -12.78 1.04 11.14
CA HIS A 39 -13.82 2.07 11.25
C HIS A 39 -14.30 2.28 12.68
N GLU A 40 -14.25 1.25 13.52
CA GLU A 40 -14.58 1.35 14.95
C GLU A 40 -13.62 2.30 15.68
N LEU A 41 -12.34 2.36 15.29
CA LEU A 41 -11.35 3.28 15.86
C LEU A 41 -11.63 4.74 15.50
N PHE A 42 -12.34 4.97 14.40
CA PHE A 42 -12.68 6.29 13.87
C PHE A 42 -14.04 6.78 14.35
N ARG A 43 -14.96 5.89 14.74
CA ARG A 43 -16.27 6.25 15.28
C ARG A 43 -16.11 7.05 16.57
N GLY A 44 -16.85 8.15 16.68
CA GLY A 44 -16.85 9.02 17.87
C GLY A 44 -15.61 9.89 18.06
N GLN A 45 -14.60 9.78 17.19
CA GLN A 45 -13.42 10.65 17.19
C GLN A 45 -13.79 12.01 16.57
N LYS A 46 -13.39 13.12 17.22
CA LYS A 46 -13.52 14.47 16.65
C LYS A 46 -12.32 14.88 15.80
N LYS A 47 -11.15 14.33 16.13
CA LYS A 47 -9.88 14.60 15.47
C LYS A 47 -8.99 13.37 15.57
N ILE A 48 -8.44 12.93 14.45
CA ILE A 48 -7.43 11.87 14.40
C ILE A 48 -6.11 12.43 13.87
N VAL A 49 -5.01 11.87 14.36
CA VAL A 49 -3.66 12.21 13.91
C VAL A 49 -3.14 11.04 13.09
N LEU A 50 -2.68 11.35 11.89
CA LEU A 50 -2.17 10.39 10.93
C LEU A 50 -0.89 10.92 10.30
N HIS A 51 -0.09 10.02 9.73
CA HIS A 51 0.88 10.43 8.74
C HIS A 51 0.17 10.91 7.46
N ALA A 52 0.67 11.97 6.84
CA ALA A 52 0.15 12.46 5.56
C ALA A 52 0.22 11.40 4.46
N SER A 53 1.27 10.57 4.49
CA SER A 53 1.43 9.39 3.62
C SER A 53 0.35 8.33 3.87
N CYS A 54 0.10 7.96 5.13
CA CYS A 54 -0.95 7.02 5.53
C CYS A 54 -2.32 7.51 5.06
N ARG A 55 -2.65 8.79 5.26
CA ARG A 55 -3.90 9.39 4.76
C ARG A 55 -4.07 9.16 3.26
N LYS A 56 -3.06 9.51 2.46
CA LYS A 56 -3.13 9.38 0.99
C LYS A 56 -3.33 7.93 0.55
N LYS A 57 -2.61 6.99 1.17
CA LYS A 57 -2.68 5.56 0.81
C LYS A 57 -4.00 4.92 1.23
N TYR A 58 -4.55 5.33 2.38
CA TYR A 58 -5.70 4.66 2.98
C TYR A 58 -7.01 4.94 2.23
N THR A 59 -7.23 6.18 1.79
CA THR A 59 -8.44 6.57 1.06
C THR A 59 -8.34 6.35 -0.46
N ARG A 60 -7.16 5.96 -0.98
CA ARG A 60 -6.93 5.78 -2.41
C ARG A 60 -7.66 4.54 -2.93
N PRO A 61 -8.58 4.66 -3.92
CA PRO A 61 -9.34 3.52 -4.43
C PRO A 61 -8.47 2.38 -4.94
N GLN A 62 -7.39 2.68 -5.68
CA GLN A 62 -6.50 1.65 -6.21
C GLN A 62 -5.82 0.84 -5.11
N SER A 63 -5.49 1.48 -3.98
CA SER A 63 -4.92 0.79 -2.83
C SER A 63 -5.94 -0.10 -2.13
N ILE A 64 -7.20 0.33 -2.04
CA ILE A 64 -8.31 -0.47 -1.50
C ILE A 64 -8.52 -1.72 -2.37
N THR A 65 -8.64 -1.56 -3.70
CA THR A 65 -8.82 -2.69 -4.62
C THR A 65 -7.68 -3.69 -4.55
N ARG A 66 -6.43 -3.21 -4.47
CA ARG A 66 -5.26 -4.08 -4.33
C ARG A 66 -5.30 -4.89 -3.04
N ASP A 67 -5.62 -4.26 -1.92
CA ASP A 67 -5.64 -4.93 -0.63
C ASP A 67 -6.79 -5.95 -0.55
N LEU A 68 -7.94 -5.66 -1.19
CA LEU A 68 -9.03 -6.62 -1.36
C LEU A 68 -8.63 -7.82 -2.22
N ASN A 69 -7.93 -7.61 -3.34
CA ASN A 69 -7.47 -8.70 -4.21
C ASN A 69 -6.49 -9.63 -3.46
N ILE A 70 -5.61 -9.08 -2.63
CA ILE A 70 -4.70 -9.88 -1.79
C ILE A 70 -5.52 -10.73 -0.79
N ALA A 71 -6.49 -10.12 -0.10
CA ALA A 71 -7.35 -10.86 0.84
C ALA A 71 -8.17 -11.97 0.16
N VAL A 72 -8.61 -11.77 -1.09
CA VAL A 72 -9.29 -12.81 -1.88
C VAL A 72 -8.34 -13.95 -2.24
N LEU A 73 -7.10 -13.65 -2.63
CA LEU A 73 -6.10 -14.67 -2.95
C LEU A 73 -5.69 -15.52 -1.74
N ASP A 74 -5.58 -14.90 -0.55
CA ASP A 74 -5.18 -15.58 0.68
C ASP A 74 -6.29 -16.52 1.22
N GLY A 75 -7.56 -16.17 0.98
CA GLY A 75 -8.72 -16.97 1.38
C GLY A 75 -9.15 -18.05 0.37
N GLN A 76 -8.50 -18.13 -0.80
CA GLN A 76 -8.84 -19.10 -1.84
C GLN A 76 -7.94 -20.34 -1.69
N PRO A 77 -8.49 -21.58 -1.67
CA PRO A 77 -7.67 -22.77 -1.83
C PRO A 77 -6.81 -22.62 -3.08
N LEU A 78 -5.54 -23.00 -2.99
CA LEU A 78 -4.58 -23.02 -4.11
C LEU A 78 -5.00 -24.05 -5.17
N THR A 79 -6.17 -23.89 -5.78
CA THR A 79 -6.66 -24.66 -6.92
C THR A 79 -6.98 -23.68 -8.04
N SER A 80 -5.97 -22.92 -8.44
CA SER A 80 -5.92 -22.27 -9.74
C SER A 80 -4.46 -22.27 -10.14
N SER A 81 -4.05 -23.41 -10.70
CA SER A 81 -2.80 -23.51 -11.46
C SER A 81 -2.94 -22.64 -12.70
N SER A 82 -2.72 -21.35 -12.54
CA SER A 82 -2.31 -20.47 -13.61
C SER A 82 -1.29 -19.54 -12.98
N THR A 83 -0.03 -19.98 -13.05
CA THR A 83 1.11 -19.09 -12.87
C THR A 83 0.83 -17.82 -13.68
N PRO A 84 0.84 -16.62 -13.07
CA PRO A 84 0.82 -15.39 -13.84
C PRO A 84 2.09 -15.41 -14.68
N CYS A 85 1.94 -15.60 -15.98
CA CYS A 85 3.05 -15.51 -16.92
C CYS A 85 3.50 -14.05 -16.95
N LEU A 86 4.51 -13.74 -16.13
CA LEU A 86 5.29 -12.52 -16.30
C LEU A 86 5.78 -12.50 -17.76
N ARG A 87 5.54 -11.43 -18.50
CA ARG A 87 6.10 -11.27 -19.85
C ARG A 87 7.65 -11.34 -19.89
N SER A 88 8.31 -11.43 -18.73
CA SER A 88 9.75 -11.65 -18.60
C SER A 88 10.16 -13.13 -18.47
N SER A 89 9.24 -14.10 -18.56
CA SER A 89 9.61 -15.52 -18.47
C SER A 89 10.21 -16.10 -19.77
N GLN A 90 10.82 -15.25 -20.61
CA GLN A 90 11.73 -15.67 -21.66
C GLN A 90 13.06 -14.94 -21.48
N LEU A 91 14.03 -15.71 -20.96
CA LEU A 91 15.45 -15.39 -20.72
C LEU A 91 15.74 -14.58 -19.42
N GLU A 92 16.50 -15.19 -18.51
CA GLU A 92 17.29 -14.44 -17.52
C GLU A 92 18.13 -13.40 -18.28
N PHE A 93 17.77 -12.13 -18.16
CA PHE A 93 18.63 -11.06 -18.63
C PHE A 93 19.75 -10.87 -17.60
N ASP A 94 20.84 -11.59 -17.80
CA ASP A 94 22.06 -11.43 -17.02
C ASP A 94 22.84 -10.21 -17.54
N PHE A 95 22.87 -9.15 -16.72
CA PHE A 95 23.63 -7.93 -16.98
C PHE A 95 25.14 -8.21 -17.18
N LYS A 96 25.66 -9.33 -16.66
CA LYS A 96 27.07 -9.70 -16.75
C LYS A 96 27.45 -10.29 -18.10
N SER A 97 26.52 -10.98 -18.78
CA SER A 97 26.78 -11.66 -20.06
C SER A 97 26.20 -10.97 -21.29
N LYS A 98 25.34 -9.94 -21.11
CA LYS A 98 24.68 -9.21 -22.21
C LYS A 98 25.10 -7.74 -22.34
N CYS A 99 25.92 -7.22 -21.42
CA CYS A 99 26.58 -5.92 -21.61
C CYS A 99 27.71 -6.05 -22.65
N LEU A 100 27.40 -5.84 -23.93
CA LEU A 100 28.39 -5.45 -24.92
C LEU A 100 28.81 -3.99 -24.63
N CYS A 101 29.49 -3.74 -23.52
CA CYS A 101 30.43 -2.63 -23.45
C CYS A 101 31.64 -3.08 -24.24
N ALA A 102 31.58 -2.85 -25.56
CA ALA A 102 32.71 -3.04 -26.44
C ALA A 102 33.86 -2.15 -25.95
N SER A 103 34.90 -2.79 -25.43
CA SER A 103 36.25 -2.22 -25.40
C SER A 103 36.62 -1.84 -26.83
N TRP A 104 36.55 -0.57 -27.15
CA TRP A 104 37.34 0.02 -28.22
C TRP A 104 38.51 0.74 -27.57
N TYR A 105 39.63 0.02 -27.56
CA TYR A 105 40.97 0.59 -27.59
C TYR A 105 41.15 1.40 -28.90
N LEU A 106 42.08 2.37 -28.86
CA LEU A 106 42.55 3.29 -29.93
C LEU A 106 41.76 4.62 -29.97
N TYR A 107 42.32 5.81 -29.72
CA TYR A 107 43.67 6.34 -29.93
C TYR A 107 44.06 7.29 -28.78
#